data_AF-A0A183FN09-F1
#
_entry.id   AF-A0A183FN09-F1
#
_cell.length_a   1.000
_cell.length_b   1.000
_cell.length_c   1.000
_cell.angle_alpha   90.00
_cell.angle_beta   90.00
_cell.angle_gamma   90.00
#
_symmetry.space_group_name_H-M   'P 1'
#
loop_
_entity.id
_entity.type
_entity.pdbx_description
1 polymer ?
#
loop_
_entity_poly.entity_id
_entity_poly.type
_entity_poly.pdbx_seq_one_letter_code
_entity_poly.pdbx_strand_id
1 'polypeptide(L)'
;MDFLNLRRSTARPIRQVVEVSGRRESTYSVISSAEKANDERIQCCICIFNEKTVFLRPCNHICLCEGCFRAVMNEDLPRCPICRATIESHINVFL
;
A
#
# COMPACT_ATOMS: atom_id res chain seq x y z
N MET A 1 -1.00 -14.93 -56.64
CA MET A 1 -1.80 -14.02 -55.81
C MET A 1 -1.32 -14.17 -54.40
N ASP A 2 -0.24 -13.45 -54.12
CA ASP A 2 0.46 -13.30 -52.86
C ASP A 2 -0.43 -12.78 -51.73
N PHE A 3 -0.02 -12.99 -50.48
CA PHE A 3 0.42 -11.91 -49.57
C PHE A 3 0.40 -12.36 -48.09
N LEU A 4 1.60 -12.64 -47.58
CA LEU A 4 2.15 -12.25 -46.26
C LEU A 4 1.38 -12.48 -44.94
N ASN A 5 2.08 -13.18 -44.02
CA ASN A 5 2.32 -12.87 -42.59
C ASN A 5 1.11 -12.58 -41.68
N LEU A 6 0.98 -13.25 -40.52
CA LEU A 6 1.89 -12.98 -39.41
C LEU A 6 1.89 -14.17 -38.44
N ARG A 7 3.09 -14.70 -38.17
CA ARG A 7 3.37 -15.59 -37.03
C ARG A 7 2.71 -14.97 -35.80
N ARG A 8 1.77 -15.67 -35.15
CA ARG A 8 1.41 -15.35 -33.76
C ARG A 8 2.66 -15.63 -32.94
N SER A 9 3.51 -14.61 -32.87
CA SER A 9 4.62 -14.56 -31.95
C SER A 9 3.98 -14.65 -30.58
N THR A 10 3.95 -15.86 -30.01
CA THR A 10 3.90 -16.01 -28.57
C THR A 10 5.23 -15.45 -28.08
N ALA A 11 5.34 -14.13 -28.07
CA ALA A 11 6.41 -13.45 -27.38
C ALA A 11 6.25 -13.87 -25.93
N ARG A 12 6.93 -14.96 -25.57
CA ARG A 12 7.10 -15.38 -24.20
C ARG A 12 7.77 -14.19 -23.55
N PRO A 13 7.17 -13.56 -22.52
CA PRO A 13 7.82 -12.46 -21.86
C PRO A 13 9.21 -12.94 -21.46
N ILE A 14 10.23 -12.17 -21.83
CA ILE A 14 11.62 -12.46 -21.47
C ILE A 14 11.63 -12.53 -19.95
N ARG A 15 11.79 -13.74 -19.40
CA ARG A 15 11.94 -13.95 -17.95
C ARG A 15 13.27 -13.33 -17.55
N GLN A 16 13.26 -12.02 -17.26
CA GLN A 16 14.40 -11.37 -16.63
C GLN A 16 14.49 -11.90 -15.20
N VAL A 17 15.59 -12.60 -14.93
CA VAL A 17 15.98 -13.08 -13.60
C VAL A 17 16.85 -12.00 -12.99
N VAL A 18 16.55 -11.56 -11.77
CA VAL A 18 17.42 -10.65 -11.00
C VAL A 18 18.05 -11.50 -9.88
N GLU A 19 19.37 -11.54 -9.83
CA GLU A 19 20.11 -12.27 -8.80
C GLU A 19 20.09 -11.48 -7.49
N VAL A 20 19.24 -11.89 -6.54
CA VAL A 20 19.26 -11.37 -5.17
C VAL A 20 19.48 -12.54 -4.23
N SER A 21 20.70 -12.64 -3.68
CA SER A 21 21.06 -13.51 -2.54
C SER A 21 20.56 -14.96 -2.61
N GLY A 22 20.83 -15.67 -3.71
CA GLY A 22 20.78 -17.14 -3.76
C GLY A 22 19.42 -17.81 -3.96
N ARG A 23 18.33 -17.06 -4.22
CA ARG A 23 17.02 -17.61 -4.58
C ARG A 23 16.54 -17.05 -5.92
N ARG A 24 16.14 -17.93 -6.86
CA ARG A 24 15.71 -17.53 -8.22
C ARG A 24 14.28 -16.98 -8.18
N GLU A 25 14.13 -15.68 -7.97
CA GLU A 25 12.84 -14.98 -8.13
C GLU A 25 12.81 -14.22 -9.46
N SER A 26 11.65 -14.23 -10.13
CA SER A 26 11.46 -13.44 -11.35
C SER A 26 11.37 -11.95 -11.02
N THR A 27 11.78 -11.06 -11.92
CA THR A 27 11.57 -9.61 -11.75
C THR A 27 10.14 -9.26 -11.34
N TYR A 28 9.16 -9.93 -11.97
CA TYR A 28 7.74 -9.73 -11.70
C TYR A 28 7.35 -9.99 -10.23
N SER A 29 7.85 -11.07 -9.62
CA SER A 29 7.52 -11.40 -8.23
C SER A 29 8.10 -10.38 -7.25
N VAL A 30 9.28 -9.84 -7.53
CA VAL A 30 9.91 -8.79 -6.70
C VAL A 30 9.12 -7.49 -6.79
N ILE A 31 8.78 -7.06 -8.01
CA ILE A 31 8.00 -5.83 -8.26
C ILE A 31 6.62 -5.94 -7.60
N SER A 32 5.90 -7.03 -7.82
CA SER A 32 4.56 -7.23 -7.25
C SER A 32 4.57 -7.25 -5.72
N SER A 33 5.61 -7.82 -5.10
CA SER A 33 5.76 -7.79 -3.64
C SER A 33 6.05 -6.38 -3.11
N ALA A 34 6.85 -5.60 -3.84
CA ALA A 34 7.14 -4.21 -3.50
C ALA A 34 5.91 -3.31 -3.64
N GLU A 35 5.10 -3.49 -4.69
CA GLU A 35 3.82 -2.79 -4.88
C GLU A 35 2.85 -3.08 -3.74
N LYS A 36 2.65 -4.36 -3.41
CA LYS A 36 1.81 -4.76 -2.27
C LYS A 36 2.27 -4.16 -0.95
N ALA A 37 3.58 -4.22 -0.67
CA ALA A 37 4.14 -3.63 0.53
C ALA A 37 3.98 -2.11 0.57
N ASN A 38 3.99 -1.45 -0.60
CA ASN A 38 3.71 -0.03 -0.70
C ASN A 38 2.24 0.29 -0.40
N ASP A 39 1.31 -0.46 -1.00
CA ASP A 39 -0.13 -0.31 -0.77
C ASP A 39 -0.47 -0.44 0.73
N GLU A 40 0.07 -1.47 1.39
CA GLU A 40 -0.11 -1.68 2.83
C GLU A 40 0.42 -0.51 3.68
N ARG A 41 1.50 0.14 3.23
CA ARG A 41 2.11 1.29 3.92
C ARG A 41 1.31 2.57 3.75
N ILE A 42 0.62 2.77 2.64
CA ILE A 42 -0.13 4.00 2.36
C ILE A 42 -1.61 3.89 2.73
N GLN A 43 -2.18 2.68 2.84
CA GLN A 43 -3.61 2.48 3.09
C GLN A 43 -4.00 2.56 4.56
N CYS A 44 -5.15 3.17 4.87
CA CYS A 44 -5.73 3.23 6.20
C CYS A 44 -5.89 1.84 6.81
N CYS A 45 -5.47 1.65 8.07
CA CYS A 45 -5.51 0.34 8.73
C CYS A 45 -6.93 -0.13 9.10
N ILE A 46 -7.94 0.73 9.01
CA ILE A 46 -9.34 0.38 9.29
C ILE A 46 -10.06 -0.04 8.00
N CYS A 47 -10.12 0.83 6.99
CA CYS A 47 -10.87 0.54 5.77
C CYS A 47 -10.06 -0.18 4.68
N ILE A 48 -8.72 -0.12 4.73
CA ILE A 48 -7.81 -0.75 3.75
C ILE A 48 -8.16 -0.35 2.30
N PHE A 49 -8.71 0.86 2.13
CA PHE A 49 -9.20 1.36 0.84
C PHE A 49 -8.68 2.77 0.57
N ASN A 50 -8.88 3.67 1.53
CA ASN A 50 -8.40 5.05 1.44
C ASN A 50 -6.97 5.18 1.96
N GLU A 51 -6.22 6.13 1.43
CA GLU A 51 -4.88 6.48 1.91
C GLU A 51 -4.91 7.07 3.33
N LYS A 52 -3.80 6.94 4.04
CA LYS A 52 -3.62 7.55 5.36
C LYS A 52 -3.42 9.05 5.16
N THR A 53 -4.26 9.83 5.82
CA THR A 53 -4.23 11.30 5.72
C THR A 53 -4.17 11.97 7.08
N VAL A 54 -4.14 11.20 8.18
CA VAL A 54 -4.25 11.73 9.54
C VAL A 54 -3.04 11.34 10.38
N PHE A 55 -2.33 12.35 10.88
CA PHE A 55 -1.24 12.25 11.84
C PHE A 55 -1.79 12.47 13.26
N LEU A 56 -1.74 11.45 14.11
CA LEU A 56 -2.31 11.48 15.46
C LEU A 56 -1.32 12.04 16.49
N ARG A 57 -1.79 12.87 17.42
CA ARG A 57 -0.99 13.36 18.56
C ARG A 57 -1.60 12.90 19.89
N PRO A 58 -0.78 12.57 20.90
CA PRO A 58 0.68 12.77 20.98
C PRO A 58 1.54 11.62 20.40
N CYS A 59 0.94 10.53 19.94
CA CYS A 59 1.69 9.32 19.60
C CYS A 59 2.38 9.32 18.22
N ASN A 60 2.10 10.32 17.38
CA ASN A 60 2.71 10.55 16.05
C ASN A 60 2.50 9.44 15.02
N HIS A 61 1.48 8.59 15.17
CA HIS A 61 1.17 7.56 14.18
C HIS A 61 0.32 8.11 13.04
N ILE A 62 0.72 7.80 11.81
CA ILE A 62 -0.07 8.01 10.59
C ILE A 62 -0.70 6.65 10.24
N CYS A 63 -1.99 6.48 10.50
CA CYS A 63 -2.64 5.17 10.31
C CYS A 63 -4.09 5.22 9.81
N LEU A 64 -4.71 6.40 9.80
CA LEU A 64 -6.11 6.59 9.46
C LEU A 64 -6.28 7.49 8.23
N CYS A 65 -7.33 7.23 7.45
CA CYS A 65 -7.90 8.23 6.55
C CYS A 65 -8.85 9.14 7.34
N GLU A 66 -9.18 10.30 6.78
CA GLU A 66 -10.09 11.29 7.38
C GLU A 66 -11.45 10.68 7.78
N GLY A 67 -12.07 9.86 6.93
CA GLY A 67 -13.37 9.25 7.21
C GLY A 67 -13.35 8.30 8.40
N CYS A 68 -12.34 7.43 8.48
CA CYS A 68 -12.18 6.50 9.60
C CYS A 68 -11.76 7.23 10.89
N PHE A 69 -10.97 8.30 10.78
CA PHE A 69 -10.61 9.13 11.91
C PHE A 69 -11.83 9.76 12.58
N ARG A 70 -12.76 10.33 11.80
CA ARG A 70 -14.01 10.88 12.34
C ARG A 70 -14.85 9.82 13.06
N ALA A 71 -14.89 8.60 12.56
CA ALA A 71 -15.58 7.49 13.22
C ALA A 71 -14.94 7.17 14.59
N VAL A 72 -13.61 7.10 14.67
CA VAL A 72 -12.88 6.89 15.93
C VAL A 72 -13.10 8.04 16.92
N MET A 73 -13.14 9.29 16.45
CA MET A 73 -13.38 10.46 17.31
C MET A 73 -14.80 10.54 17.87
N ASN A 74 -15.75 9.79 17.32
CA ASN A 74 -17.12 9.70 17.84
C ASN A 74 -17.27 8.67 18.98
N GLU A 75 -16.23 7.88 19.28
CA GLU A 75 -16.23 6.97 20.43
C GLU A 75 -16.03 7.72 21.75
N ASP A 76 -16.51 7.16 22.87
CA ASP A 76 -16.37 7.76 24.20
C ASP A 76 -14.89 7.99 24.60
N LEU A 77 -13.97 7.17 24.08
CA LEU A 77 -12.54 7.26 24.39
C LEU A 77 -11.69 6.99 23.15
N PRO A 78 -11.45 8.02 22.31
CA PRO A 78 -10.75 7.87 21.04
C PRO A 78 -9.28 7.53 21.27
N ARG A 79 -8.85 6.41 20.68
CA ARG A 79 -7.49 5.87 20.84
C ARG A 79 -6.84 5.55 19.51
N CYS A 80 -5.53 5.71 19.45
CA CYS A 80 -4.73 5.31 18.30
C CYS A 80 -4.82 3.78 18.08
N PRO A 81 -5.18 3.30 16.87
CA PRO A 81 -5.25 1.87 16.58
C PRO A 81 -3.92 1.12 16.73
N ILE A 82 -2.79 1.83 16.62
CA ILE A 82 -1.45 1.24 16.65
C ILE A 82 -0.95 1.07 18.09
N CYS A 83 -0.97 2.14 18.89
CA CYS A 83 -0.35 2.15 20.22
C CYS A 83 -1.35 2.36 21.38
N ARG A 84 -2.64 2.52 21.08
CA ARG A 84 -3.73 2.72 22.05
C ARG A 84 -3.64 3.99 22.91
N ALA A 85 -2.70 4.89 22.62
CA ALA A 85 -2.66 6.21 23.23
C ALA A 85 -3.94 7.00 22.92
N THR A 86 -4.44 7.75 23.90
CA THR A 86 -5.57 8.67 23.72
C THR A 86 -5.22 9.73 22.67
N ILE A 87 -6.16 10.02 21.78
CA ILE A 87 -5.97 11.04 20.74
C ILE A 87 -6.36 12.40 21.32
N GLU A 88 -5.40 13.32 21.38
CA GLU A 88 -5.62 14.68 21.89
C GLU A 88 -5.81 15.69 20.75
N SER A 89 -5.10 15.50 19.64
CA SER A 89 -5.21 16.33 18.43
C SER A 89 -4.73 15.57 17.20
N HIS A 90 -4.96 16.14 16.01
CA HIS A 90 -4.53 15.56 14.74
C HIS A 90 -4.04 16.65 13.77
N ILE A 91 -3.26 16.23 12.78
CA ILE A 91 -2.85 17.04 11.63
C ILE A 91 -3.19 16.26 10.37
N ASN A 92 -3.74 16.94 9.37
CA ASN A 92 -3.96 16.33 8.06
C ASN A 92 -2.66 16.40 7.24
N VAL A 93 -2.28 15.25 6.70
CA VAL A 93 -1.07 15.04 5.91
C VAL A 93 -1.43 14.49 4.53
N PHE A 94 -0.56 14.76 3.56
CA PHE A 94 -0.65 14.27 2.20
C PHE A 94 0.63 13.48 1.92
N LEU A 95 0.49 12.24 1.45
CA LEU A 95 1.58 11.28 1.24
C LEU A 95 1.90 11.13 -0.25
#